data_AF-A0AAV0X205-F1
#
_entry.id   AF-A0AAV0X205-F1
#
_cell.length_a   1.000
_cell.length_b   1.000
_cell.length_c   1.000
_cell.angle_alpha   90.00
_cell.angle_beta   90.00
_cell.angle_gamma   90.00
#
_symmetry.space_group_name_H-M   'P 1'
#
loop_
_entity.id
_entity.type
_entity.pdbx_description
1 polymer ?
#
loop_
_entity_poly.entity_id
_entity_poly.type
_entity_poly.pdbx_seq_one_letter_code
_entity_poly.pdbx_strand_id
1 'polypeptide(L)'
;MKDKVDDFDKHAIRRKIQKCWSDSELPTFEKVMKVVNEDEDLPYYSSISLYRLLKSMDFVYVKHGRSSALIEKNEMVDWRRRYLRAIRRYRDEGRPIYYLDETWVNAGDVPYKVSCDKLVLYQDA
;
A
#
# COMPACT_ATOMS: atom_id res chain seq x y z
N MET A 1 27.65 -5.42 18.45
CA MET A 1 27.78 -6.49 17.44
C MET A 1 27.09 -6.01 16.17
N LYS A 2 27.84 -5.89 15.08
CA LYS A 2 27.38 -5.35 13.80
C LYS A 2 26.99 -6.57 12.99
N ASP A 3 25.83 -7.15 13.31
CA ASP A 3 25.34 -8.32 12.58
C ASP A 3 25.11 -7.89 11.14
N LYS A 4 25.95 -8.41 10.26
CA LYS A 4 25.82 -8.27 8.81
C LYS A 4 24.56 -9.03 8.43
N VAL A 5 23.40 -8.39 8.59
CA VAL A 5 22.21 -8.82 7.87
C VAL A 5 22.54 -8.67 6.39
N ASP A 6 22.51 -9.79 5.67
CA ASP A 6 22.89 -9.84 4.27
C ASP A 6 21.94 -8.95 3.46
N ASP A 7 22.45 -8.35 2.39
CA ASP A 7 21.60 -7.54 1.53
C ASP A 7 20.49 -8.40 0.93
N PHE A 8 20.71 -9.70 0.73
CA PHE A 8 19.67 -10.65 0.34
C PHE A 8 18.49 -10.66 1.32
N ASP A 9 18.76 -10.78 2.62
CA ASP A 9 17.74 -10.80 3.67
C ASP A 9 16.95 -9.49 3.70
N LYS A 10 17.65 -8.35 3.55
CA LYS A 10 17.00 -7.03 3.44
C LYS A 10 16.05 -6.98 2.26
N HIS A 11 16.44 -7.50 1.11
CA HIS A 11 15.56 -7.56 -0.07
C HIS A 11 14.35 -8.48 0.16
N ALA A 12 14.55 -9.63 0.80
CA ALA A 12 13.47 -10.55 1.14
C ALA A 12 12.45 -9.91 2.10
N ILE A 13 12.92 -9.26 3.18
CA ILE A 13 12.06 -8.54 4.13
C ILE A 13 11.29 -7.42 3.43
N ARG A 14 11.95 -6.64 2.55
CA ARG A 14 11.28 -5.59 1.78
C ARG A 14 10.17 -6.15 0.88
N ARG A 15 10.39 -7.30 0.22
CA ARG A 15 9.35 -7.97 -0.58
C ARG A 15 8.17 -8.41 0.27
N LYS A 16 8.40 -8.93 1.47
CA LYS A 16 7.31 -9.33 2.40
C LYS A 16 6.47 -8.12 2.82
N ILE A 17 7.10 -7.01 3.17
CA ILE A 17 6.38 -5.77 3.51
C ILE A 17 5.56 -5.26 2.30
N GLN A 18 6.14 -5.27 1.10
CA GLN A 18 5.42 -4.90 -0.14
C GLN A 18 4.25 -5.84 -0.45
N LYS A 19 4.39 -7.13 -0.13
CA LYS A 19 3.30 -8.09 -0.25
C LYS A 19 2.14 -7.73 0.67
N CYS A 20 2.40 -7.36 1.93
CA CYS A 20 1.34 -6.90 2.84
C CYS A 20 0.54 -5.73 2.24
N TRP A 21 1.23 -4.74 1.66
CA TRP A 21 0.57 -3.63 0.95
C TRP A 21 -0.26 -4.08 -0.25
N SER A 22 0.24 -5.06 -1.02
CA SER A 22 -0.45 -5.61 -2.19
C SER A 22 -1.72 -6.40 -1.82
N ASP A 23 -1.69 -7.06 -0.67
CA ASP A 23 -2.81 -7.79 -0.09
C ASP A 23 -3.83 -6.86 0.59
N SER A 24 -3.64 -5.54 0.45
CA SER A 24 -4.47 -4.49 1.07
C SER A 24 -4.48 -4.51 2.60
N GLU A 25 -3.42 -5.03 3.20
CA GLU A 25 -3.26 -5.12 4.64
C GLU A 25 -2.17 -4.15 5.12
N LEU A 26 -2.43 -3.45 6.22
CA LEU A 26 -1.43 -2.55 6.79
C LEU A 26 -0.28 -3.37 7.41
N PRO A 27 0.99 -3.11 7.02
CA PRO A 27 2.14 -3.76 7.63
C PRO A 27 2.43 -3.13 8.99
N THR A 28 1.65 -3.48 10.00
CA THR A 28 1.95 -3.18 11.41
C THR A 28 3.24 -3.92 11.81
N PHE A 29 4.01 -3.36 12.75
CA PHE A 29 5.25 -3.96 13.21
C PHE A 29 5.08 -5.43 13.65
N GLU A 30 4.04 -5.75 14.41
CA GLU A 30 3.73 -7.14 14.84
C GLU A 30 3.46 -8.06 13.67
N LYS A 31 2.78 -7.57 12.63
CA LYS A 31 2.46 -8.35 11.43
C LYS A 31 3.71 -8.62 10.60
N VAL A 32 4.54 -7.60 10.41
CA VAL A 32 5.84 -7.75 9.74
C VAL A 32 6.72 -8.74 10.52
N MET A 33 6.76 -8.64 11.85
CA MET A 33 7.50 -9.57 12.69
C MET A 33 7.05 -11.02 12.48
N LYS A 34 5.73 -11.25 12.51
CA LYS A 34 5.15 -12.57 12.29
C LYS A 34 5.51 -13.11 10.91
N VAL A 35 5.27 -12.34 9.86
CA VAL A 35 5.50 -12.75 8.46
C VAL A 35 6.98 -13.01 8.16
N VAL A 36 7.90 -12.27 8.81
CA VAL A 36 9.34 -12.45 8.64
C VAL A 36 9.85 -13.69 9.38
N ASN A 37 9.38 -13.93 10.60
CA ASN A 37 9.83 -15.08 11.41
C ASN A 37 9.16 -16.41 11.04
N GLU A 38 8.02 -16.38 10.34
CA GLU A 38 7.37 -17.57 9.77
C GLU A 38 8.04 -18.04 8.46
N ASP A 39 8.95 -17.25 7.89
CA ASP A 39 9.65 -17.60 6.67
C ASP A 39 10.87 -18.48 6.97
N GLU A 40 10.86 -19.72 6.47
CA GLU A 40 11.96 -20.68 6.66
C GLU A 40 13.27 -20.23 5.99
N ASP A 41 13.20 -19.38 4.97
CA ASP A 41 14.36 -18.87 4.24
C ASP A 41 15.03 -17.68 4.96
N LEU A 42 14.42 -17.16 6.04
CA LEU A 42 14.94 -16.02 6.80
C LEU A 42 15.38 -16.42 8.21
N PRO A 43 16.44 -15.79 8.74
CA PRO A 43 16.82 -16.02 10.12
C PRO A 43 15.75 -15.45 11.07
N TYR A 44 15.66 -16.03 12.25
CA TYR A 44 14.77 -15.50 13.29
C TYR A 44 15.24 -14.12 13.78
N TYR A 45 14.34 -13.15 13.83
CA TYR A 45 14.60 -11.82 14.36
C TYR A 45 13.82 -11.58 15.66
N SER A 46 14.51 -11.04 16.68
CA SER A 46 13.86 -10.44 17.85
C SER A 46 13.22 -9.08 17.49
N SER A 47 12.27 -8.62 18.32
CA SER A 47 11.64 -7.28 18.22
C SER A 47 12.63 -6.14 18.06
N ILE A 48 13.66 -6.11 18.91
CA ILE A 48 14.62 -5.02 18.90
C ILE A 48 15.52 -5.10 17.66
N SER A 49 15.95 -6.30 17.26
CA SER A 49 16.77 -6.49 16.06
C SER A 49 16.02 -6.14 14.78
N LEU A 50 14.77 -6.57 14.63
CA LEU A 50 13.98 -6.27 13.44
C LEU A 50 13.70 -4.76 13.35
N TYR A 51 13.37 -4.12 14.47
CA TYR A 51 13.17 -2.67 14.50
C TYR A 51 14.42 -1.90 14.06
N ARG A 52 15.60 -2.27 14.58
CA ARG A 52 16.88 -1.66 14.19
C ARG A 52 17.20 -1.90 12.72
N LEU A 53 16.93 -3.11 12.22
CA LEU A 53 17.13 -3.48 10.83
C LEU A 53 16.24 -2.65 9.90
N LEU A 54 14.95 -2.56 10.19
CA LEU A 54 14.01 -1.78 9.39
C LEU A 54 14.35 -0.28 9.41
N LYS A 55 14.82 0.24 10.55
CA LYS A 55 15.34 1.60 10.64
C LYS A 55 16.59 1.80 9.78
N SER A 56 17.47 0.81 9.67
CA SER A 56 18.65 0.85 8.79
C SER A 56 18.31 0.72 7.29
N MET A 57 17.09 0.27 6.98
CA MET A 57 16.55 0.16 5.62
C MET A 57 15.67 1.37 5.23
N ASP A 58 15.74 2.44 6.02
CA ASP A 58 14.97 3.68 5.87
C ASP A 58 13.45 3.52 5.98
N PHE A 59 12.96 2.47 6.67
CA PHE A 59 11.55 2.38 7.00
C PHE A 59 11.19 3.34 8.14
N VAL A 60 10.09 4.08 7.93
CA VAL A 60 9.53 5.00 8.92
C VAL A 60 8.19 4.46 9.39
N TYR A 61 8.03 4.34 10.71
CA TYR A 61 6.76 4.02 11.34
C TYR A 61 6.05 5.32 11.72
N VAL A 62 4.90 5.55 11.11
CA VAL A 62 4.06 6.73 11.38
C VAL A 62 2.84 6.28 12.17
N LYS A 63 2.44 7.05 13.19
CA LYS A 63 1.17 6.82 13.88
C LYS A 63 0.03 7.08 12.90
N HIS A 64 -0.84 6.10 12.72
CA HIS A 64 -1.98 6.23 11.82
C HIS A 64 -3.08 7.09 12.47
N GLY A 65 -3.49 8.18 11.81
CA GLY A 65 -4.79 8.82 12.05
C GLY A 65 -5.93 8.04 11.38
N ARG A 66 -7.16 8.57 11.34
CA ARG A 66 -8.37 7.92 10.76
C ARG A 66 -8.03 6.98 9.58
N SER A 67 -8.51 5.74 9.68
CA SER A 67 -8.10 4.52 8.98
C SER A 67 -8.18 4.52 7.45
N SER A 68 -7.42 5.38 6.77
CA SER A 68 -7.27 5.33 5.32
C SER A 68 -5.81 5.53 4.95
N ALA A 69 -4.99 4.50 5.12
CA ALA A 69 -3.88 4.40 4.18
C ALA A 69 -4.54 4.28 2.81
N LEU A 70 -4.22 5.20 1.89
CA LEU A 70 -4.69 5.13 0.52
C LEU A 70 -4.00 3.95 -0.15
N ILE A 71 -4.49 2.75 0.15
CA ILE A 71 -4.08 1.53 -0.51
C ILE A 71 -4.74 1.58 -1.88
N GLU A 72 -3.91 1.69 -2.91
CA GLU A 72 -4.38 1.66 -4.27
C GLU A 72 -5.04 0.29 -4.55
N LYS A 73 -6.26 0.30 -5.09
CA LYS A 73 -6.91 -0.94 -5.52
C LYS A 73 -6.10 -1.59 -6.64
N ASN A 74 -5.94 -2.91 -6.59
CA ASN A 74 -5.22 -3.68 -7.62
C ASN A 74 -5.74 -3.39 -9.04
N GLU A 75 -7.04 -3.14 -9.20
CA GLU A 75 -7.65 -2.75 -10.47
C GLU A 75 -7.07 -1.44 -11.04
N MET A 76 -6.86 -0.41 -10.19
CA MET A 76 -6.27 0.86 -10.62
C MET A 76 -4.83 0.68 -11.07
N VAL A 77 -4.06 -0.16 -10.37
CA VAL A 77 -2.69 -0.51 -10.76
C VAL A 77 -2.68 -1.18 -12.13
N ASP A 78 -3.58 -2.13 -12.36
CA ASP A 78 -3.68 -2.85 -13.62
C ASP A 78 -4.14 -1.96 -14.77
N TRP A 79 -5.09 -1.05 -14.53
CA TRP A 79 -5.49 -0.05 -15.51
C TRP A 79 -4.33 0.86 -15.88
N ARG A 80 -3.56 1.35 -14.90
CA ARG A 80 -2.36 2.16 -15.16
C ARG A 80 -1.34 1.39 -15.98
N ARG A 81 -1.04 0.13 -15.63
CA ARG A 81 -0.09 -0.70 -16.39
C ARG A 81 -0.54 -0.91 -17.82
N ARG A 82 -1.83 -1.22 -18.05
CA ARG A 82 -2.41 -1.36 -19.39
C ARG A 82 -2.30 -0.06 -20.18
N TYR A 83 -2.66 1.06 -19.57
CA TYR A 83 -2.55 2.39 -20.17
C TYR A 83 -1.10 2.70 -20.57
N LEU A 84 -0.13 2.51 -19.67
CA LEU A 84 1.28 2.79 -19.94
C LEU A 84 1.87 1.92 -21.06
N ARG A 85 1.47 0.65 -21.15
CA ARG A 85 1.85 -0.22 -22.27
C ARG A 85 1.22 0.25 -23.58
N ALA A 86 -0.06 0.60 -23.55
CA ALA A 86 -0.79 1.06 -24.73
C ALA A 86 -0.23 2.39 -25.25
N ILE A 87 0.00 3.38 -24.38
CA ILE A 87 0.51 4.70 -24.78
C ILE A 87 1.93 4.61 -25.34
N ARG A 88 2.77 3.73 -24.80
CA ARG A 88 4.10 3.47 -25.35
C ARG A 88 4.01 2.90 -26.76
N ARG A 89 3.20 1.86 -26.96
CA ARG A 89 2.94 1.28 -28.28
C ARG A 89 2.44 2.33 -29.28
N TYR A 90 1.49 3.19 -28.88
CA TYR A 90 0.94 4.21 -29.77
C TYR A 90 1.95 5.27 -30.18
N ARG A 91 2.91 5.61 -29.30
CA ARG A 91 4.03 6.50 -29.63
C ARG A 91 4.98 5.84 -30.62
N ASP A 92 5.29 4.56 -30.42
CA ASP A 92 6.18 3.78 -31.31
C ASP A 92 5.56 3.61 -32.70
N GLU A 93 4.24 3.51 -32.80
CA GLU A 93 3.46 3.49 -34.06
C GLU A 93 3.35 4.88 -34.75
N GLY A 94 3.85 5.95 -34.12
CA GLY A 94 3.76 7.31 -34.65
C GLY A 94 2.33 7.88 -34.68
N ARG A 95 1.43 7.36 -33.84
CA ARG A 95 0.03 7.78 -33.83
C ARG A 95 -0.12 9.16 -33.18
N PRO A 96 -0.97 10.05 -33.72
CA PRO A 96 -1.32 11.29 -33.03
C PRO A 96 -2.07 10.95 -31.74
N ILE A 97 -1.61 11.50 -30.62
CA ILE A 97 -2.21 11.31 -29.29
C ILE A 97 -2.84 12.64 -28.88
N TYR A 98 -4.16 12.61 -28.67
CA TYR A 98 -4.92 13.73 -28.14
C TYR A 98 -5.22 13.48 -26.66
N TYR A 99 -4.86 14.42 -25.81
CA TYR A 99 -5.24 14.41 -24.40
C TYR A 99 -6.51 15.25 -24.27
N LEU A 100 -7.60 14.60 -23.90
CA LEU A 100 -8.80 15.30 -23.42
C LEU A 100 -8.57 15.57 -21.94
N ASP A 101 -8.91 16.77 -21.46
CA ASP A 101 -8.85 17.01 -20.02
C ASP A 101 -9.83 16.09 -19.28
N GLU A 102 -9.48 15.76 -18.04
CA GLU A 102 -10.33 14.92 -17.20
C GLU A 102 -11.59 15.71 -16.82
N THR A 103 -12.75 15.15 -17.18
CA THR A 103 -14.04 15.69 -16.80
C THR A 103 -14.18 15.48 -15.29
N TRP A 104 -14.11 16.57 -14.52
CA TRP A 104 -14.29 16.55 -13.07
C TRP A 104 -15.57 15.81 -12.71
N VAL A 105 -15.45 14.69 -11.99
CA VAL A 105 -16.60 14.10 -11.27
C VAL A 105 -16.90 15.07 -10.14
N ASN A 106 -18.02 15.79 -10.24
CA ASN A 106 -18.44 16.72 -9.19
C ASN A 106 -18.53 15.96 -7.86
N ALA A 107 -17.59 16.24 -6.96
CA ALA A 107 -17.64 15.84 -5.55
C ALA A 107 -18.74 16.61 -4.77
N GLY A 108 -19.81 17.03 -5.47
CA GLY A 108 -20.99 17.67 -4.93
C GLY A 108 -22.26 16.81 -5.08
N ASP A 109 -22.18 15.68 -5.78
CA ASP A 109 -23.31 14.74 -5.94
C ASP A 109 -23.43 13.77 -4.75
N VAL A 110 -23.28 14.31 -3.54
CA VAL A 110 -23.68 13.64 -2.31
C VAL A 110 -25.00 14.31 -1.91
N PRO A 111 -26.15 13.63 -1.96
CA PRO A 111 -27.39 14.24 -1.49
C PRO A 111 -27.21 14.59 -0.02
N TYR A 112 -27.37 15.88 0.33
CA TYR A 112 -27.33 16.39 1.70
C TYR A 112 -28.34 15.68 2.63
N LYS A 113 -29.34 15.02 2.04
CA LYS A 113 -30.32 14.20 2.73
C LYS A 113 -30.22 12.76 2.26
N VAL A 114 -29.66 11.92 3.12
CA VAL A 114 -29.74 10.46 3.01
C VAL A 114 -30.76 10.01 4.05
N SER A 115 -31.73 9.18 3.65
CA SER A 115 -32.67 8.59 4.59
C SER A 115 -31.97 7.47 5.34
N CYS A 116 -31.60 7.71 6.60
CA CYS A 116 -31.03 6.70 7.48
C CYS A 116 -32.12 6.09 8.37
N ASP A 117 -32.00 4.80 8.68
CA ASP A 117 -32.89 4.11 9.61
C ASP A 117 -32.74 4.65 11.04
N LYS A 118 -33.85 4.82 11.76
CA LYS A 118 -33.90 5.52 13.06
C LYS A 118 -33.15 4.77 14.17
N LEU A 119 -32.84 3.49 13.96
CA LEU A 119 -32.14 2.66 14.95
C LEU A 119 -30.66 3.02 15.11
N VAL A 120 -30.07 3.79 14.19
CA VAL A 120 -28.64 4.14 14.18
C VAL A 120 -28.33 5.44 14.94
N LEU A 121 -29.31 6.29 15.22
CA LEU A 121 -29.09 7.63 15.81
C LEU A 121 -29.07 7.67 17.35
N TYR A 122 -29.31 6.54 18.04
CA TYR A 122 -29.47 6.50 19.49
C TYR A 122 -28.33 5.80 20.26
N GLN A 123 -27.16 5.57 19.64
CA GLN A 123 -26.03 4.95 20.35
C GLN A 123 -24.88 5.88 20.71
N ASP A 124 -24.87 7.13 20.25
CA ASP A 124 -23.86 8.11 20.66
C ASP A 124 -24.53 9.39 21.17
N ALA A 125 -24.83 9.42 22.46
CA ALA A 125 -25.14 10.61 23.25
C ALA A 125 -24.16 10.69 24.42
#